data_AF-A0AA86V7Y2-F1
#
_entry.id   AF-A0AA86V7Y2-F1
#
_cell.length_a   1.000
_cell.length_b   1.000
_cell.length_c   1.000
_cell.angle_alpha   90.00
_cell.angle_beta   90.00
_cell.angle_gamma   90.00
#
_symmetry.space_group_name_H-M   'P 1'
#
loop_
_entity.id
_entity.type
_entity.pdbx_description
1 polymer ?
#
loop_
_entity_poly.entity_id
_entity_poly.type
_entity_poly.pdbx_seq_one_letter_code
_entity_poly.pdbx_strand_id
1 'polypeptide(L)'
;MNTELSQNESNYDEESNYDEYISQEELIEEYRDITGYLNYEVSNFGFVRNKTTGRILKPTQRQDGYQVICLYQNKIKKQYLIHQLVAKAFLENPNNYSEIDHCDCVQSNNNVWNLRWVSRSENQKNKNGYGDKFVFVNELPDDANEVWYYSGHFFEGYYFSETMNKLYFNNGVRIREVRPVMDRQYYVCCCKNKQNDQIKLSLLKLQKGLFNNQ
;
A
#
# COMPACT_ATOMS: atom_id res chain seq x y z
N MET A 1 6.86 14.96 -60.63
CA MET A 1 7.89 14.22 -59.89
C MET A 1 8.62 15.23 -59.03
N ASN A 2 8.63 14.97 -57.70
CA ASN A 2 9.76 15.18 -56.79
C ASN A 2 10.35 16.59 -56.65
N THR A 3 10.55 17.20 -55.48
CA THR A 3 10.28 16.89 -54.07
C THR A 3 10.66 18.17 -53.28
N GLU A 4 10.00 18.44 -52.14
CA GLU A 4 10.60 18.90 -50.85
C GLU A 4 11.45 20.19 -50.77
N LEU A 5 11.44 21.06 -49.75
CA LEU A 5 10.96 21.08 -48.36
C LEU A 5 10.82 22.56 -47.94
N SER A 6 9.76 22.90 -47.20
CA SER A 6 9.73 24.05 -46.28
C SER A 6 9.56 23.49 -44.87
N GLN A 7 10.49 23.85 -44.01
CA GLN A 7 10.52 23.55 -42.58
C GLN A 7 9.63 24.52 -41.80
N ASN A 8 9.15 24.01 -40.65
CA ASN A 8 8.82 24.71 -39.39
C ASN A 8 7.63 25.70 -39.43
N GLU A 9 6.69 25.73 -38.50
CA GLU A 9 6.71 25.44 -37.06
C GLU A 9 5.26 25.13 -36.62
N SER A 10 5.06 24.10 -35.80
CA SER A 10 3.80 23.90 -35.07
C SER A 10 4.07 24.12 -33.58
N ASN A 11 3.76 25.32 -33.10
CA ASN A 11 3.49 25.58 -31.68
C ASN A 11 2.16 24.90 -31.34
N TYR A 12 2.21 23.81 -30.58
CA TYR A 12 1.06 23.30 -29.85
C TYR A 12 1.41 23.37 -28.37
N ASP A 13 0.75 24.30 -27.69
CA ASP A 13 0.66 24.38 -26.23
C ASP A 13 -0.09 23.13 -25.72
N GLU A 14 0.65 22.14 -25.22
CA GLU A 14 0.12 20.92 -24.59
C GLU A 14 0.38 20.86 -23.07
N GLU A 15 0.89 21.93 -22.46
CA GLU A 15 1.21 21.92 -21.01
C GLU A 15 0.03 22.28 -20.09
N SER A 16 -1.06 22.87 -20.60
CA SER A 16 -2.11 23.41 -19.72
C SER A 16 -3.27 22.46 -19.43
N ASN A 17 -3.21 21.20 -19.84
CA ASN A 17 -4.32 20.23 -19.68
C ASN A 17 -3.96 19.04 -18.78
N TYR A 18 -2.70 18.95 -18.31
CA TYR A 18 -2.24 17.85 -17.45
C TYR A 18 -2.44 18.15 -15.96
N ASP A 19 -2.22 19.41 -15.55
CA ASP A 19 -2.40 19.85 -14.16
C ASP A 19 -3.88 19.86 -13.72
N GLU A 20 -4.81 20.08 -14.65
CA GLU A 20 -6.25 20.01 -14.37
C GLU A 20 -6.75 18.56 -14.24
N TYR A 21 -6.12 17.61 -14.94
CA TYR A 21 -6.48 16.18 -14.93
C TYR A 21 -5.95 15.43 -13.68
N ILE A 22 -4.81 15.86 -13.12
CA ILE A 22 -4.22 15.26 -11.91
C ILE A 22 -5.03 15.60 -10.64
N SER A 23 -5.90 16.61 -10.70
CA SER A 23 -6.72 17.03 -9.55
C SER A 23 -7.94 16.15 -9.23
N GLN A 24 -8.22 15.08 -9.99
CA GLN A 24 -9.52 14.36 -9.92
C GLN A 24 -9.51 12.86 -9.57
N GLU A 25 -8.39 12.20 -9.28
CA GLU A 25 -8.43 10.94 -8.51
C GLU A 25 -8.28 11.21 -7.01
N GLU A 26 -9.20 12.01 -6.47
CA GLU A 26 -9.55 11.87 -5.05
C GLU A 26 -9.94 10.41 -4.82
N LEU A 27 -9.39 9.76 -3.80
CA LEU A 27 -9.85 8.45 -3.35
C LEU A 27 -11.32 8.56 -2.92
N ILE A 28 -12.25 8.35 -3.86
CA ILE A 28 -13.68 8.45 -3.62
C ILE A 28 -14.05 7.44 -2.53
N GLU A 29 -14.75 7.92 -1.50
CA GLU A 29 -15.29 7.04 -0.48
C GLU A 29 -16.43 6.20 -1.09
N GLU A 30 -16.19 4.90 -1.24
CA GLU A 30 -17.17 3.92 -1.72
C GLU A 30 -17.72 3.16 -0.51
N TYR A 31 -19.05 3.01 -0.43
CA TYR A 31 -19.71 2.16 0.55
C TYR A 31 -20.28 0.90 -0.10
N ARG A 32 -20.12 -0.24 0.57
CA ARG A 32 -20.65 -1.55 0.15
C ARG A 32 -21.44 -2.22 1.26
N ASP A 33 -22.44 -3.00 0.85
CA ASP A 33 -23.32 -3.70 1.78
C ASP A 33 -22.59 -4.75 2.61
N ILE A 34 -22.90 -4.80 3.91
CA ILE A 34 -22.38 -5.84 4.78
C ILE A 34 -23.24 -7.09 4.58
N THR A 35 -22.63 -8.18 4.09
CA THR A 35 -23.33 -9.44 3.85
C THR A 35 -24.04 -9.93 5.11
N GLY A 36 -25.34 -10.24 4.98
CA GLY A 36 -26.19 -10.66 6.08
C GLY A 36 -26.79 -9.53 6.91
N TYR A 37 -26.45 -8.26 6.65
CA TYR A 37 -26.90 -7.09 7.42
C TYR A 37 -27.48 -6.00 6.52
N LEU A 38 -28.74 -6.19 6.08
CA LEU A 38 -29.40 -5.34 5.07
C LEU A 38 -29.42 -3.83 5.35
N ASN A 39 -29.33 -3.43 6.63
CA ASN A 39 -29.41 -2.03 7.04
C ASN A 39 -28.04 -1.37 7.24
N TYR A 40 -26.95 -2.06 6.94
CA TYR A 40 -25.60 -1.56 7.20
C TYR A 40 -24.69 -1.72 5.99
N GLU A 41 -23.82 -0.74 5.82
CA GLU A 41 -22.78 -0.71 4.81
C GLU A 41 -21.46 -0.27 5.45
N VAL A 42 -20.36 -0.64 4.80
CA VAL A 42 -18.99 -0.33 5.21
C VAL A 42 -18.27 0.38 4.07
N SER A 43 -17.50 1.41 4.39
CA SER A 43 -16.69 2.12 3.39
C SER A 43 -15.31 1.51 3.19
N ASN A 44 -14.68 1.83 2.06
CA ASN A 44 -13.29 1.55 1.78
C ASN A 44 -12.32 2.19 2.80
N PHE A 45 -12.74 3.19 3.58
CA PHE A 45 -11.98 3.77 4.69
C PHE A 45 -12.23 3.08 6.06
N GLY A 46 -13.15 2.12 6.12
CA GLY A 46 -13.49 1.40 7.35
C GLY A 46 -14.55 2.08 8.22
N PHE A 47 -15.31 3.04 7.68
CA PHE A 47 -16.49 3.56 8.37
C PHE A 47 -17.68 2.63 8.16
N VAL A 48 -18.40 2.34 9.24
CA VAL A 48 -19.63 1.55 9.18
C VAL A 48 -20.80 2.45 9.48
N ARG A 49 -21.81 2.47 8.61
CA ARG A 49 -23.00 3.30 8.80
C ARG A 49 -24.28 2.49 8.65
N ASN A 50 -25.34 3.01 9.24
CA ASN A 50 -26.68 2.49 9.02
C ASN A 50 -27.28 3.14 7.78
N LYS A 51 -27.63 2.35 6.77
CA LYS A 51 -28.16 2.82 5.47
C LYS A 51 -29.42 3.66 5.62
N THR A 52 -30.31 3.28 6.53
CA THR A 52 -31.62 3.92 6.68
C THR A 52 -31.53 5.28 7.40
N THR A 53 -30.67 5.37 8.41
CA THR A 53 -30.56 6.57 9.26
C THR A 53 -29.38 7.47 8.87
N GLY A 54 -28.49 7.01 7.98
CA GLY A 54 -27.24 7.69 7.61
C GLY A 54 -26.20 7.77 8.73
N ARG A 55 -26.52 7.28 9.93
CA ARG A 55 -25.65 7.41 11.11
C ARG A 55 -24.42 6.53 10.96
N ILE A 56 -23.23 7.14 11.08
CA ILE A 56 -21.96 6.44 11.25
C ILE A 56 -21.89 5.86 12.68
N LEU A 57 -21.58 4.58 12.78
CA LEU A 57 -21.48 3.87 14.04
C LEU A 57 -20.11 4.14 14.66
N LYS A 58 -20.09 4.38 15.98
CA LYS A 58 -18.84 4.61 16.71
C LYS A 58 -18.13 3.29 17.02
N PRO A 59 -16.90 3.08 16.54
CA PRO A 59 -16.13 1.88 16.86
C PRO A 59 -15.72 1.85 18.34
N THR A 60 -15.56 0.65 18.87
CA THR A 60 -14.91 0.41 20.16
C THR A 60 -13.56 -0.23 19.91
N GLN A 61 -12.50 0.28 20.54
CA GLN A 61 -11.18 -0.32 20.45
C GLN A 61 -11.02 -1.40 21.53
N ARG A 62 -10.57 -2.59 21.11
CA ARG A 62 -10.21 -3.68 22.01
C ARG A 62 -8.79 -3.50 22.57
N GLN A 63 -8.45 -4.30 23.59
CA GLN A 63 -7.11 -4.26 24.20
C GLN A 63 -5.98 -4.66 23.23
N ASP A 64 -6.28 -5.46 22.22
CA ASP A 64 -5.37 -5.89 21.16
C ASP A 64 -5.27 -4.87 20.00
N GLY A 65 -5.83 -3.66 20.16
CA GLY A 65 -5.77 -2.58 19.18
C GLY A 65 -6.84 -2.64 18.09
N TYR A 66 -7.49 -3.79 17.88
CA TYR A 66 -8.51 -3.93 16.86
C TYR A 66 -9.78 -3.15 17.19
N GLN A 67 -10.35 -2.52 16.16
CA GLN A 67 -11.64 -1.86 16.27
C GLN A 67 -12.80 -2.83 15.97
N VAL A 68 -13.81 -2.78 16.82
CA VAL A 68 -15.04 -3.57 16.69
C VAL A 68 -16.28 -2.68 16.64
N ILE A 69 -17.31 -3.18 15.96
CA ILE A 69 -18.63 -2.58 15.91
C ILE A 69 -19.71 -3.61 16.26
N CYS A 70 -20.84 -3.16 16.77
CA CYS A 70 -21.99 -4.01 17.02
C CYS A 70 -23.07 -3.73 15.97
N LEU A 71 -23.49 -4.78 15.26
CA LEU A 71 -24.57 -4.73 14.28
C LEU A 71 -25.80 -5.44 14.85
N TYR A 72 -26.98 -4.95 14.46
CA TYR A 72 -28.26 -5.49 14.90
C TYR A 72 -29.02 -6.08 13.72
N GLN A 73 -29.49 -7.32 13.86
CA GLN A 73 -30.41 -7.93 12.91
C GLN A 73 -31.47 -8.70 13.69
N ASN A 74 -32.74 -8.48 13.37
CA ASN A 74 -33.88 -9.15 14.04
C ASN A 74 -33.80 -9.07 15.57
N LYS A 75 -33.44 -7.89 16.11
CA LYS A 75 -33.21 -7.62 17.55
C LYS A 75 -32.03 -8.36 18.19
N ILE A 76 -31.26 -9.14 17.42
CA ILE A 76 -30.06 -9.82 17.89
C ILE A 76 -28.85 -8.93 17.60
N LYS A 77 -28.07 -8.65 18.65
CA LYS A 77 -26.82 -7.89 18.59
C LYS A 77 -25.65 -8.86 18.38
N LYS A 78 -24.78 -8.57 17.41
CA LYS A 78 -23.51 -9.29 17.24
C LYS A 78 -22.35 -8.31 17.03
N GLN A 79 -21.18 -8.67 17.53
CA GLN A 79 -19.96 -7.89 17.41
C GLN A 79 -19.13 -8.36 16.21
N TYR A 80 -18.57 -7.41 15.46
CA TYR A 80 -17.73 -7.65 14.29
C TYR A 80 -16.46 -6.81 14.34
N LEU A 81 -15.38 -7.35 13.79
CA LEU A 81 -14.13 -6.63 13.56
C LEU A 81 -14.23 -5.82 12.27
N ILE A 82 -13.85 -4.54 12.30
CA ILE A 82 -14.06 -3.64 11.16
C ILE A 82 -13.23 -4.04 9.95
N HIS A 83 -11.93 -4.35 10.12
CA HIS A 83 -11.09 -4.85 9.03
C HIS A 83 -11.68 -6.08 8.32
N GLN A 84 -12.39 -6.96 9.03
CA GLN A 84 -13.04 -8.11 8.41
C GLN A 84 -14.24 -7.72 7.56
N LEU A 85 -15.01 -6.72 7.99
CA LEU A 85 -16.12 -6.19 7.22
C LEU A 85 -15.61 -5.55 5.93
N VAL A 86 -14.56 -4.71 6.03
CA VAL A 86 -13.92 -4.06 4.87
C VAL A 86 -13.35 -5.10 3.91
N ALA A 87 -12.50 -6.01 4.38
CA ALA A 87 -11.87 -6.99 3.52
C ALA A 87 -12.90 -7.89 2.80
N LYS A 88 -13.98 -8.30 3.48
CA LYS A 88 -15.04 -9.10 2.86
C LYS A 88 -15.85 -8.33 1.81
N ALA A 89 -15.99 -7.02 1.97
CA ALA A 89 -16.76 -6.19 1.05
C ALA A 89 -15.95 -5.77 -0.18
N PHE A 90 -14.64 -5.56 -0.02
CA PHE A 90 -13.81 -4.92 -1.05
C PHE A 90 -12.68 -5.79 -1.62
N LEU A 91 -12.20 -6.80 -0.90
CA LEU A 91 -11.06 -7.61 -1.32
C LEU A 91 -11.50 -9.00 -1.76
N GLU A 92 -11.14 -9.37 -2.98
CA GLU A 92 -11.28 -10.74 -3.45
C GLU A 92 -10.40 -11.69 -2.63
N ASN A 93 -10.91 -12.90 -2.40
CA ASN A 93 -10.18 -13.95 -1.68
C ASN A 93 -10.14 -15.26 -2.49
N PRO A 94 -9.49 -15.26 -3.68
CA PRO A 94 -9.49 -16.41 -4.58
C PRO A 94 -8.85 -17.65 -3.94
N ASN A 95 -7.93 -17.44 -3.00
CA ASN A 95 -7.21 -18.51 -2.29
C ASN A 95 -7.91 -18.99 -1.01
N ASN A 96 -9.10 -18.46 -0.70
CA ASN A 96 -9.87 -18.79 0.51
C ASN A 96 -9.07 -18.72 1.82
N TYR A 97 -8.21 -17.70 1.93
CA TYR A 97 -7.45 -17.44 3.15
C TYR A 97 -8.37 -17.05 4.30
N SER A 98 -8.05 -17.52 5.50
CA SER A 98 -8.89 -17.33 6.68
C SER A 98 -8.55 -16.08 7.50
N GLU A 99 -7.38 -15.47 7.25
CA GLU A 99 -6.84 -14.39 8.08
C GLU A 99 -6.60 -13.13 7.24
N ILE A 100 -6.73 -11.97 7.90
CA ILE A 100 -6.51 -10.66 7.31
C ILE A 100 -5.36 -10.00 8.08
N ASP A 101 -4.42 -9.43 7.33
CA ASP A 101 -3.24 -8.75 7.82
C ASP A 101 -3.34 -7.25 7.55
N HIS A 102 -3.04 -6.44 8.57
CA HIS A 102 -2.82 -5.00 8.42
C HIS A 102 -1.39 -4.79 7.97
N CYS A 103 -1.22 -4.31 6.75
CA CYS A 103 0.09 -4.17 6.13
C CYS A 103 1.01 -3.20 6.88
N ASP A 104 0.44 -2.19 7.54
CA ASP A 104 1.15 -1.23 8.39
C ASP A 104 1.29 -1.69 9.86
N CYS A 105 0.74 -2.88 10.19
CA CYS A 105 0.65 -3.44 11.54
C CYS A 105 -0.14 -2.58 12.55
N VAL A 106 -0.92 -1.60 12.09
CA VAL A 106 -1.79 -0.75 12.93
C VAL A 106 -3.22 -1.26 12.84
N GLN A 107 -3.69 -1.95 13.90
CA GLN A 107 -4.98 -2.63 13.93
C GLN A 107 -6.20 -1.70 13.84
N SER A 108 -5.99 -0.40 14.07
CA SER A 108 -7.02 0.63 13.93
C SER A 108 -7.11 1.24 12.52
N ASN A 109 -6.11 1.02 11.66
CA ASN A 109 -6.12 1.50 10.28
C ASN A 109 -6.87 0.51 9.39
N ASN A 110 -8.19 0.64 9.34
CA ASN A 110 -9.07 -0.30 8.63
C ASN A 110 -9.31 0.06 7.15
N ASN A 111 -8.50 0.95 6.58
CA ASN A 111 -8.59 1.29 5.16
C ASN A 111 -8.35 0.05 4.29
N VAL A 112 -9.11 -0.12 3.21
CA VAL A 112 -9.06 -1.31 2.35
C VAL A 112 -7.65 -1.57 1.80
N TRP A 113 -6.94 -0.51 1.38
CA TRP A 113 -5.56 -0.62 0.86
C TRP A 113 -4.53 -1.00 1.94
N ASN A 114 -4.89 -0.89 3.21
CA ASN A 114 -4.06 -1.36 4.30
C ASN A 114 -4.29 -2.84 4.65
N LEU A 115 -5.31 -3.49 4.07
CA LEU A 115 -5.69 -4.86 4.39
C LEU A 115 -5.30 -5.82 3.27
N ARG A 116 -4.95 -7.05 3.64
CA ARG A 116 -4.77 -8.16 2.69
C ARG A 116 -5.17 -9.49 3.31
N TRP A 117 -5.67 -10.39 2.48
CA TRP A 117 -5.86 -11.79 2.86
C TRP A 117 -4.51 -12.50 2.95
N VAL A 118 -4.28 -13.24 4.03
CA VAL A 118 -3.04 -14.00 4.27
C VAL A 118 -3.33 -15.41 4.76
N SER A 119 -2.45 -16.35 4.44
CA SER A 119 -2.49 -17.66 5.07
C SER A 119 -2.13 -17.55 6.55
N ARG A 120 -2.63 -18.50 7.36
CA ARG A 120 -2.28 -18.61 8.78
C ARG A 120 -0.77 -18.74 9.03
N SER A 121 -0.05 -19.38 8.11
CA SER A 121 1.41 -19.50 8.16
C SER A 121 2.09 -18.13 8.02
N GLU A 122 1.64 -17.32 7.06
CA GLU A 122 2.20 -15.99 6.81
C GLU A 122 1.89 -15.04 7.96
N ASN A 123 0.66 -15.05 8.47
CA ASN A 123 0.31 -14.20 9.60
C ASN A 123 1.11 -14.55 10.87
N GLN A 124 1.38 -15.84 11.12
CA GLN A 124 2.23 -16.25 12.24
C GLN A 124 3.68 -15.79 12.09
N LYS A 125 4.22 -15.74 10.86
CA LYS A 125 5.53 -15.14 10.61
C LYS A 125 5.52 -13.64 10.88
N ASN A 126 4.40 -12.96 10.59
CA ASN A 126 4.23 -11.53 10.86
C ASN A 126 4.05 -11.21 12.37
N LYS A 127 3.54 -12.16 13.18
CA LYS A 127 3.36 -11.99 14.64
C LYS A 127 4.67 -11.82 15.44
N ASN A 128 5.80 -12.29 14.91
CA ASN A 128 7.08 -12.31 15.63
C ASN A 128 7.97 -11.07 15.36
N GLY A 129 7.48 -10.07 14.63
CA GLY A 129 8.18 -8.80 14.48
C GLY A 129 7.88 -7.87 15.65
N TYR A 130 8.71 -7.91 16.69
CA TYR A 130 8.91 -6.72 17.53
C TYR A 130 9.12 -5.52 16.58
N GLY A 131 8.23 -4.54 16.72
CA GLY A 131 7.79 -3.69 15.63
C GLY A 131 8.89 -3.02 14.82
N ASP A 132 8.70 -3.07 13.51
CA ASP A 132 9.17 -2.02 12.62
C ASP A 132 7.98 -1.57 11.79
N LYS A 133 7.39 -0.48 12.27
CA LYS A 133 6.34 0.27 11.57
C LYS A 133 6.87 0.58 10.17
N PHE A 134 6.20 0.10 9.13
CA PHE A 134 6.49 0.60 7.79
C PHE A 134 6.13 2.08 7.75
N VAL A 135 7.08 2.91 7.33
CA VAL A 135 6.81 4.32 7.06
C VAL A 135 6.30 4.39 5.63
N PHE A 136 5.05 4.78 5.45
CA PHE A 136 4.48 5.03 4.13
C PHE A 136 4.62 6.50 3.78
N VAL A 137 4.91 6.76 2.52
CA VAL A 137 4.95 8.11 1.94
C VAL A 137 3.95 8.17 0.81
N ASN A 138 3.38 9.36 0.58
CA ASN A 138 2.41 9.56 -0.50
C ASN A 138 3.11 9.56 -1.86
N GLU A 139 4.34 10.09 -1.90
CA GLU A 139 5.11 10.32 -3.12
C GLU A 139 6.58 9.94 -2.91
N LEU A 140 7.25 9.59 -4.00
CA LEU A 140 8.70 9.36 -3.99
C LEU A 140 9.40 10.73 -3.94
N PRO A 141 10.52 10.86 -3.22
CA PRO A 141 11.38 12.04 -3.35
C PRO A 141 11.78 12.29 -4.81
N ASP A 142 11.89 13.56 -5.21
CA ASP A 142 12.25 13.95 -6.59
C ASP A 142 13.59 13.36 -7.05
N ASP A 143 14.51 13.11 -6.10
CA ASP A 143 15.83 12.53 -6.34
C ASP A 143 15.86 10.99 -6.26
N ALA A 144 14.71 10.34 -6.08
CA ALA A 144 14.63 8.90 -5.92
C ALA A 144 14.80 8.17 -7.26
N ASN A 145 15.99 7.62 -7.48
CA ASN A 145 16.32 6.87 -8.69
C ASN A 145 15.90 5.40 -8.56
N GLU A 146 15.32 4.83 -9.62
CA GLU A 146 14.96 3.41 -9.63
C GLU A 146 16.21 2.52 -9.49
N VAL A 147 16.13 1.52 -8.61
CA VAL A 147 17.13 0.47 -8.43
C VAL A 147 16.63 -0.76 -9.18
N TRP A 148 17.01 -0.90 -10.45
CA TRP A 148 16.59 -2.01 -11.31
C TRP A 148 17.63 -3.13 -11.36
N TYR A 149 18.89 -2.88 -10.99
CA TYR A 149 19.94 -3.89 -10.92
C TYR A 149 20.90 -3.70 -9.74
N TYR A 150 21.24 -4.81 -9.07
CA TYR A 150 22.24 -4.82 -8.01
C TYR A 150 22.88 -6.20 -7.88
N SER A 151 24.21 -6.26 -7.97
CA SER A 151 25.02 -7.46 -7.70
C SER A 151 24.55 -8.73 -8.44
N GLY A 152 24.20 -8.61 -9.72
CA GLY A 152 23.75 -9.74 -10.55
C GLY A 152 22.26 -10.03 -10.50
N HIS A 153 21.47 -9.25 -9.75
CA HIS A 153 20.03 -9.45 -9.60
C HIS A 153 19.24 -8.26 -10.15
N PHE A 154 18.08 -8.54 -10.73
CA PHE A 154 17.15 -7.53 -11.23
C PHE A 154 16.01 -7.31 -10.24
N PHE A 155 15.61 -6.05 -10.10
CA PHE A 155 14.60 -5.59 -9.17
C PHE A 155 13.52 -4.79 -9.88
N GLU A 156 12.39 -4.59 -9.22
CA GLU A 156 11.28 -3.78 -9.71
C GLU A 156 10.62 -3.08 -8.54
N GLY A 157 10.24 -1.81 -8.75
CA GLY A 157 9.54 -1.03 -7.75
C GLY A 157 10.42 -0.56 -6.58
N TYR A 158 11.74 -0.66 -6.67
CA TYR A 158 12.67 -0.14 -5.65
C TYR A 158 13.28 1.18 -6.11
N TYR A 159 13.33 2.17 -5.22
CA TYR A 159 13.82 3.52 -5.53
C TYR A 159 14.73 4.02 -4.42
N PHE A 160 15.87 4.63 -4.75
CA PHE A 160 16.84 5.13 -3.78
C PHE A 160 16.99 6.64 -3.91
N SER A 161 16.70 7.36 -2.82
CA SER A 161 16.99 8.80 -2.69
C SER A 161 18.38 8.98 -2.09
N GLU A 162 19.26 9.64 -2.84
CA GLU A 162 20.63 9.91 -2.41
C GLU A 162 20.67 10.94 -1.29
N THR A 163 19.84 11.99 -1.40
CA THR A 163 19.78 13.08 -0.42
C THR A 163 19.23 12.61 0.93
N MET A 164 18.17 11.79 0.91
CA MET A 164 17.59 11.24 2.13
C MET A 164 18.34 10.00 2.62
N ASN A 165 19.17 9.40 1.77
CA ASN A 165 19.82 8.11 1.99
C ASN A 165 18.81 7.01 2.40
N LYS A 166 17.72 6.93 1.66
CA LYS A 166 16.61 6.03 1.93
C LYS A 166 16.25 5.22 0.70
N LEU A 167 15.92 3.96 0.94
CA LEU A 167 15.35 3.09 -0.07
C LEU A 167 13.84 3.01 0.12
N TYR A 168 13.10 3.06 -0.97
CA TYR A 168 11.66 3.00 -1.05
C TYR A 168 11.23 1.79 -1.88
N PHE A 169 10.05 1.28 -1.60
CA PHE A 169 9.40 0.25 -2.40
C PHE A 169 8.01 0.72 -2.79
N ASN A 170 7.78 0.90 -4.08
CA ASN A 170 6.51 1.20 -4.70
C ASN A 170 5.97 -0.06 -5.38
N ASN A 171 4.74 -0.46 -5.03
CA ASN A 171 4.07 -1.61 -5.64
C ASN A 171 2.97 -1.20 -6.65
N GLY A 172 2.96 0.06 -7.09
CA GLY A 172 1.93 0.64 -7.95
C GLY A 172 0.68 1.11 -7.22
N VAL A 173 0.56 0.84 -5.92
CA VAL A 173 -0.58 1.27 -5.07
C VAL A 173 -0.13 2.22 -3.96
N ARG A 174 1.06 1.97 -3.40
CA ARG A 174 1.63 2.77 -2.31
C ARG A 174 3.15 2.65 -2.28
N ILE A 175 3.75 3.63 -1.63
CA ILE A 175 5.20 3.70 -1.46
C ILE A 175 5.52 3.53 0.03
N ARG A 176 6.44 2.62 0.34
CA ARG A 176 6.95 2.43 1.71
C ARG A 176 8.45 2.62 1.77
N GLU A 177 8.94 3.20 2.86
CA GLU A 177 10.36 3.18 3.20
C GLU A 177 10.78 1.74 3.53
N VAL A 178 11.83 1.27 2.88
CA VAL A 178 12.49 0.01 3.16
C VAL A 178 13.50 0.26 4.26
N ARG A 179 13.15 -0.18 5.47
CA ARG A 179 14.00 0.00 6.65
C ARG A 179 15.33 -0.75 6.47
N PRO A 180 16.47 -0.08 6.69
CA PRO A 180 17.75 -0.77 6.76
C PRO A 180 17.88 -1.54 8.08
N VAL A 181 18.57 -2.68 8.00
CA VAL A 181 18.94 -3.50 9.15
C VAL A 181 20.47 -3.62 9.21
N MET A 182 21.01 -3.67 10.43
CA MET A 182 22.43 -3.91 10.62
C MET A 182 22.75 -5.37 10.27
N ASP A 183 23.67 -5.60 9.33
CA ASP A 183 24.23 -6.90 8.99
C ASP A 183 25.75 -6.86 9.17
N ARG A 184 26.23 -7.56 10.20
CA ARG A 184 27.63 -7.51 10.68
C ARG A 184 28.08 -6.08 11.00
N GLN A 185 28.76 -5.41 10.07
CA GLN A 185 29.31 -4.06 10.21
C GLN A 185 28.66 -3.03 9.28
N TYR A 186 27.67 -3.43 8.46
CA TYR A 186 27.07 -2.58 7.43
C TYR A 186 25.55 -2.56 7.53
N TYR A 187 24.94 -1.44 7.16
CA TYR A 187 23.49 -1.36 6.99
C TYR A 187 23.06 -1.89 5.62
N VAL A 188 22.07 -2.76 5.61
CA VAL A 188 21.50 -3.37 4.40
C VAL A 188 19.98 -3.27 4.37
N CYS A 189 19.40 -3.13 3.19
CA CYS A 189 17.97 -3.21 2.95
C CYS A 189 17.61 -4.58 2.37
N CYS A 190 16.71 -5.30 3.02
CA CYS A 190 16.22 -6.60 2.53
C CYS A 190 15.14 -6.40 1.46
N CYS A 191 15.47 -6.75 0.22
CA CYS A 191 14.63 -6.54 -0.96
C CYS A 191 14.34 -7.88 -1.63
N LYS A 192 13.32 -7.92 -2.49
CA LYS A 192 12.99 -9.08 -3.31
C LYS A 192 13.35 -8.78 -4.76
N ASN A 193 14.08 -9.68 -5.40
CA ASN A 193 14.36 -9.59 -6.83
C ASN A 193 13.12 -9.99 -7.66
N LYS A 194 13.21 -9.88 -8.98
CA LYS A 194 12.14 -10.30 -9.91
C LYS A 194 11.81 -11.80 -9.83
N GLN A 195 12.72 -12.63 -9.34
CA GLN A 195 12.51 -14.06 -9.07
C GLN A 195 11.91 -14.34 -7.68
N ASN A 196 11.59 -13.30 -6.91
CA ASN A 196 11.07 -13.36 -5.54
C ASN A 196 12.06 -13.91 -4.49
N ASP A 197 13.36 -13.98 -4.82
CA ASP A 197 14.43 -14.27 -3.86
C ASP A 197 14.74 -13.03 -3.02
N GLN A 198 15.08 -13.25 -1.76
CA GLN A 198 15.48 -12.19 -0.84
C GLN A 198 16.96 -11.83 -1.04
N ILE A 199 17.23 -10.60 -1.46
CA ILE A 199 18.58 -10.05 -1.67
C ILE A 199 18.81 -8.86 -0.73
N LYS A 200 20.02 -8.75 -0.20
CA LYS A 200 20.44 -7.66 0.69
C LYS A 200 21.16 -6.59 -0.11
N LEU A 201 20.62 -5.37 -0.12
CA LEU A 201 21.22 -4.20 -0.76
C LEU A 201 21.99 -3.40 0.29
N SER A 202 23.29 -3.22 0.13
CA SER A 202 24.09 -2.40 1.04
C SER A 202 23.80 -0.91 0.83
N LEU A 203 23.38 -0.21 1.88
CA LEU A 203 23.16 1.24 1.83
C LEU A 203 24.42 2.01 1.43
N LEU A 204 25.60 1.60 1.95
CA LEU A 204 26.87 2.22 1.59
C LEU A 204 27.19 2.09 0.10
N LYS A 205 26.81 0.98 -0.53
CA LYS A 205 26.98 0.79 -1.98
C LYS A 205 25.97 1.61 -2.78
N LEU A 206 24.72 1.69 -2.31
CA LEU A 206 23.70 2.55 -2.91
C LEU A 206 24.11 4.03 -2.88
N GLN A 207 24.57 4.54 -1.74
CA GLN A 207 25.12 5.91 -1.60
C GLN A 207 26.27 6.21 -2.54
N LYS A 208 27.06 5.20 -2.92
CA LYS A 208 28.19 5.35 -3.84
C LYS A 208 27.78 5.21 -5.31
N GLY A 209 26.48 5.12 -5.61
CA GLY A 209 25.97 4.89 -6.96
C GLY A 209 26.30 3.51 -7.51
N LEU A 210 26.63 2.52 -6.65
CA LEU A 210 27.02 1.16 -7.06
C LEU A 210 25.79 0.25 -7.24
N PHE A 211 24.84 0.71 -8.04
CA PHE A 211 23.66 -0.01 -8.52
C PHE A 211 23.43 0.40 -9.98
N ASN A 212 22.68 -0.39 -10.74
CA ASN A 212 22.42 -0.15 -12.16
C ASN A 212 23.67 -0.14 -13.08
N ASN A 213 24.84 -0.51 -12.56
CA ASN A 213 26.06 -0.69 -13.34
C ASN A 213 26.25 -2.19 -13.63
N GLN A 214 26.21 -2.59 -14.91
CA GLN A 214 26.49 -3.97 -15.34
C GLN A 214 27.99 -4.27 -15.37
#